data_AF-A0A3G4W7F9-F1
#
_entry.id   AF-A0A3G4W7F9-F1
#
_cell.length_a   1.000
_cell.length_b   1.000
_cell.length_c   1.000
_cell.angle_alpha   90.00
_cell.angle_beta   90.00
_cell.angle_gamma   90.00
#
_symmetry.space_group_name_H-M   'P 1'
#
loop_
_entity.id
_entity.type
_entity.pdbx_description
1 polymer ?
#
loop_
_entity_poly.entity_id
_entity_poly.type
_entity_poly.pdbx_seq_one_letter_code
_entity_poly.pdbx_strand_id
1 'polypeptide(L)'
;MTHRPVPSRAGSRSGYNPDRDHKTAAARSARARPRRPALLATAAPATADGPATAVTLPAPLNTTTLFDGIDRIPAAAESRDGYVRTAFKHWNAGAIPDDGCNTRAETLLQEAVDYPEIAPGCKLTGGRWFSLYDDTWVTAATGLDVDHLVPLAESWDSGASTWTAKRREAYANDLASPTSLIAVTAKSNRAKADKDPAEWLPPAVGYHSPTSPAGSRRSCAGR
;
A
#
# COMPACT_ATOMS: atom_id res chain seq x y z
N MET A 1 -47.66 -14.79 -59.66
CA MET A 1 -46.78 -13.70 -59.20
C MET A 1 -45.43 -13.89 -59.88
N THR A 2 -45.01 -12.90 -60.64
CA THR A 2 -44.03 -12.96 -61.73
C THR A 2 -42.56 -12.78 -61.28
N HIS A 3 -41.68 -13.48 -62.00
CA HIS A 3 -40.22 -13.28 -62.21
C HIS A 3 -39.78 -11.79 -62.27
N ARG A 4 -38.55 -11.33 -61.97
CA ARG A 4 -37.17 -11.82 -62.27
C ARG A 4 -36.14 -10.91 -61.51
N PRO A 5 -34.83 -11.25 -61.44
CA PRO A 5 -33.81 -10.61 -60.57
C PRO A 5 -32.79 -9.70 -61.32
N VAL A 6 -31.71 -9.27 -60.60
CA VAL A 6 -30.37 -8.75 -61.03
C VAL A 6 -30.20 -7.20 -60.98
N PRO A 7 -29.01 -6.55 -60.77
CA PRO A 7 -27.63 -7.03 -60.47
C PRO A 7 -26.88 -6.38 -59.27
N SER A 8 -25.75 -7.04 -58.97
CA SER A 8 -24.55 -6.64 -58.21
C SER A 8 -23.83 -5.38 -58.74
N ARG A 9 -23.18 -4.63 -57.85
CA ARG A 9 -22.01 -3.80 -58.18
C ARG A 9 -20.95 -3.88 -57.09
N ALA A 10 -19.75 -4.23 -57.54
CA ALA A 10 -18.49 -4.25 -56.83
C ALA A 10 -17.88 -2.84 -56.68
N GLY A 11 -17.07 -2.67 -55.64
CA GLY A 11 -16.12 -1.57 -55.42
C GLY A 11 -15.41 -1.79 -54.08
N SER A 12 -14.35 -2.61 -54.01
CA SER A 12 -12.94 -2.30 -54.29
C SER A 12 -12.33 -1.14 -53.48
N ARG A 13 -11.34 -1.52 -52.66
CA ARG A 13 -10.16 -0.79 -52.16
C ARG A 13 -10.36 0.14 -50.96
N SER A 14 -9.71 -0.19 -49.84
CA SER A 14 -8.31 0.23 -49.65
C SER A 14 -7.75 -0.44 -48.40
N GLY A 15 -6.65 -1.17 -48.56
CA GLY A 15 -5.91 -1.79 -47.46
C GLY A 15 -5.15 -0.73 -46.68
N TYR A 16 -5.22 -0.82 -45.36
CA TYR A 16 -4.26 -0.19 -44.46
C TYR A 16 -2.93 -0.94 -44.58
N ASN A 17 -1.92 -0.28 -45.15
CA ASN A 17 -0.55 -0.78 -45.25
C ASN A 17 0.34 0.11 -44.36
N PRO A 18 0.89 -0.40 -43.23
CA PRO A 18 1.71 0.40 -42.32
C PRO A 18 3.18 0.57 -42.76
N ASP A 19 3.56 0.19 -43.98
CA ASP A 19 4.91 0.36 -44.50
C ASP A 19 4.91 1.25 -45.75
N ARG A 20 5.03 2.57 -45.55
CA ARG A 20 5.71 3.48 -46.49
C ARG A 20 5.95 4.86 -45.87
N ASP A 21 7.13 5.37 -46.19
CA ASP A 21 7.54 6.77 -46.13
C ASP A 21 8.14 7.27 -44.80
N HIS A 22 9.33 6.78 -44.45
CA HIS A 22 10.39 7.65 -43.90
C HIS A 22 11.78 7.24 -44.42
N LYS A 23 12.07 7.61 -45.68
CA LYS A 23 13.45 7.80 -46.13
C LYS A 23 13.63 9.22 -46.63
N THR A 24 13.96 10.12 -45.72
CA THR A 24 14.72 11.33 -46.01
C THR A 24 15.98 11.29 -45.16
N ALA A 25 17.09 11.02 -45.82
CA ALA A 25 18.42 11.10 -45.26
C ALA A 25 18.73 12.56 -44.91
N ALA A 26 18.90 12.84 -43.62
CA ALA A 26 19.49 14.07 -43.14
C ALA A 26 20.93 13.78 -42.70
N ALA A 27 21.86 14.48 -43.32
CA ALA A 27 23.30 14.35 -43.14
C ALA A 27 23.71 14.49 -41.66
N ARG A 28 24.53 13.54 -41.18
CA ARG A 28 25.18 13.63 -39.88
C ARG A 28 26.28 14.70 -39.95
N SER A 29 26.01 15.91 -39.49
CA SER A 29 27.06 16.88 -39.15
C SER A 29 27.87 16.35 -37.97
N ALA A 30 29.10 15.90 -38.24
CA ALA A 30 30.10 15.64 -37.22
C ALA A 30 30.50 16.97 -36.55
N ARG A 31 29.90 17.30 -35.41
CA ARG A 31 30.40 18.36 -34.53
C ARG A 31 31.66 17.85 -33.83
N ALA A 32 32.78 18.49 -34.13
CA ALA A 32 34.05 18.29 -33.44
C ALA A 32 33.88 18.56 -31.93
N ARG A 33 34.27 17.58 -31.10
CA ARG A 33 34.34 17.77 -29.64
C ARG A 33 35.49 18.74 -29.32
N PRO A 34 35.28 19.82 -28.55
CA PRO A 34 36.39 20.63 -28.08
C PRO A 34 37.24 19.81 -27.11
N ARG A 35 38.55 19.74 -27.39
CA ARG A 35 39.56 19.17 -26.49
C ARG A 35 39.62 20.03 -25.23
N ARG A 36 39.20 19.49 -24.09
CA ARG A 36 39.43 20.11 -22.77
C ARG A 36 40.93 20.05 -22.45
N PRO A 37 41.57 21.14 -22.00
CA PRO A 37 42.94 21.08 -21.52
C PRO A 37 42.99 20.21 -20.26
N ALA A 38 43.92 19.26 -20.23
CA ALA A 38 44.22 18.47 -19.05
C ALA A 38 44.93 19.37 -18.03
N LEU A 39 44.21 19.79 -16.99
CA LEU A 39 44.81 20.34 -15.78
C LEU A 39 45.46 19.18 -15.02
N LEU A 40 46.79 19.13 -15.02
CA LEU A 40 47.56 18.29 -14.10
C LEU A 40 47.34 18.82 -12.68
N ALA A 41 46.47 18.17 -11.92
CA ALA A 41 46.37 18.37 -10.49
C ALA A 41 47.54 17.64 -9.81
N THR A 42 48.47 18.39 -9.23
CA THR A 42 49.49 17.84 -8.34
C THR A 42 48.81 17.38 -7.05
N ALA A 43 48.68 16.07 -6.86
CA ALA A 43 48.18 15.49 -5.62
C ALA A 43 49.26 15.63 -4.53
N ALA A 44 49.00 16.46 -3.53
CA ALA A 44 49.75 16.43 -2.29
C ALA A 44 49.32 15.20 -1.46
N PRO A 45 50.24 14.49 -0.78
CA PRO A 45 49.86 13.40 0.10
C PRO A 45 49.17 13.98 1.33
N ALA A 46 47.87 13.72 1.47
CA ALA A 46 47.17 13.96 2.72
C ALA A 46 47.59 12.86 3.71
N THR A 47 48.44 13.20 4.67
CA THR A 47 48.70 12.36 5.85
C THR A 47 47.43 12.32 6.69
N ALA A 48 46.71 11.20 6.63
CA ALA A 48 45.53 10.93 7.44
C ALA A 48 45.96 10.41 8.83
N ASP A 49 46.53 11.28 9.66
CA ASP A 49 46.67 11.03 11.11
C ASP A 49 45.40 11.53 11.81
N GLY A 50 44.32 10.78 11.65
CA GLY A 50 43.11 10.91 12.47
C GLY A 50 42.98 9.68 13.37
N PRO A 51 42.60 9.81 14.65
CA PRO A 51 42.43 8.67 15.53
C PRO A 51 41.33 7.77 14.96
N ALA A 52 41.67 6.51 14.69
CA ALA A 52 40.69 5.49 14.35
C ALA A 52 39.74 5.32 15.53
N THR A 53 38.55 5.90 15.42
CA THR A 53 37.45 5.62 16.35
C THR A 53 37.01 4.19 16.07
N ALA A 54 37.35 3.28 16.99
CA ALA A 54 36.83 1.93 16.98
C ALA A 54 35.30 2.01 17.03
N VAL A 55 34.63 1.59 15.96
CA VAL A 55 33.18 1.43 15.94
C VAL A 55 32.86 0.29 16.91
N THR A 56 32.32 0.64 18.07
CA THR A 56 31.75 -0.33 19.01
C THR A 56 30.63 -1.07 18.29
N LEU A 57 30.81 -2.37 18.03
CA LEU A 57 29.76 -3.22 17.51
C LEU A 57 28.60 -3.25 18.53
N PRO A 58 27.33 -3.18 18.08
CA PRO A 58 26.20 -3.27 18.99
C PRO A 58 26.27 -4.56 19.80
N ALA A 59 25.83 -4.48 21.07
CA ALA A 59 25.71 -5.62 21.97
C ALA A 59 25.00 -6.81 21.29
N PRO A 60 25.33 -8.06 21.66
CA PRO A 60 24.69 -9.22 21.06
C PRO A 60 23.17 -9.08 21.17
N LEU A 61 22.48 -9.18 20.04
CA LEU A 61 21.03 -9.19 20.00
C LEU A 61 20.55 -10.43 20.77
N ASN A 62 19.87 -10.22 21.89
CA ASN A 62 19.15 -11.29 22.57
C ASN A 62 18.01 -11.74 21.65
N THR A 63 18.24 -12.80 20.90
CA THR A 63 17.22 -13.39 20.03
C THR A 63 16.33 -14.30 20.86
N THR A 64 15.02 -14.17 20.69
CA THR A 64 14.01 -15.00 21.34
C THR A 64 13.02 -15.42 20.27
N THR A 65 12.48 -16.63 20.38
CA THR A 65 11.44 -17.06 19.45
C THR A 65 10.16 -16.26 19.72
N LEU A 66 9.31 -16.10 18.70
CA LEU A 66 8.03 -15.41 18.89
C LEU A 66 7.21 -16.07 20.02
N PHE A 67 7.17 -17.40 20.05
CA PHE A 67 6.43 -18.15 21.07
C PHE A 67 7.02 -17.96 22.47
N ASP A 68 8.34 -18.06 22.64
CA ASP A 68 8.99 -17.78 23.93
C ASP A 68 8.77 -16.33 24.39
N GLY A 69 8.64 -15.40 23.43
CA GLY A 69 8.32 -14.01 23.69
C GLY A 69 6.89 -13.84 24.20
N ILE A 70 5.92 -14.49 23.55
CA ILE A 70 4.50 -14.48 23.93
C ILE A 70 4.33 -15.08 25.33
N ASP A 71 4.99 -16.21 25.63
CA ASP A 71 4.89 -16.90 26.92
C ASP A 71 5.42 -16.05 28.10
N ARG A 72 6.20 -15.00 27.81
CA ARG A 72 6.72 -14.07 28.82
C ARG A 72 5.84 -12.84 29.01
N ILE A 73 4.79 -12.64 28.22
CA ILE A 73 3.88 -11.51 28.38
C ILE A 73 2.88 -11.86 29.49
N PRO A 74 2.87 -11.12 30.61
CA PRO A 74 1.89 -11.37 31.67
C PRO A 74 0.48 -11.06 31.17
N ALA A 75 -0.47 -11.95 31.45
CA ALA A 75 -1.88 -11.66 31.26
C ALA A 75 -2.31 -10.57 32.26
N ALA A 76 -3.09 -9.61 31.77
CA ALA A 76 -3.70 -8.56 32.57
C ALA A 76 -5.21 -8.52 32.30
N ALA A 77 -5.97 -8.02 33.27
CA ALA A 77 -7.40 -7.80 33.07
C ALA A 77 -7.62 -6.62 32.10
N GLU A 78 -8.58 -6.79 31.19
CA GLU A 78 -9.05 -5.74 30.30
C GLU A 78 -9.83 -4.65 31.06
N SER A 79 -9.73 -3.39 30.62
CA SER A 79 -10.51 -2.28 31.18
C SER A 79 -10.87 -1.21 30.14
N ARG A 80 -12.17 -1.05 29.91
CA ARG A 80 -12.75 -0.02 29.02
C ARG A 80 -12.89 1.35 29.67
N ASP A 81 -12.50 1.51 30.92
CA ASP A 81 -12.73 2.74 31.67
C ASP A 81 -12.11 3.96 31.00
N GLY A 82 -12.91 5.02 30.84
CA GLY A 82 -12.49 6.27 30.22
C GLY A 82 -12.29 6.21 28.69
N TYR A 83 -12.61 5.09 28.04
CA TYR A 83 -12.49 4.99 26.59
C TYR A 83 -13.41 6.00 25.89
N VAL A 84 -12.83 6.78 24.99
CA VAL A 84 -13.56 7.55 23.99
C VAL A 84 -12.88 7.35 22.65
N ARG A 85 -13.66 7.06 21.60
CA ARG A 85 -13.11 6.77 20.27
C ARG A 85 -12.23 7.90 19.73
N THR A 86 -12.56 9.15 20.06
CA THR A 86 -11.82 10.34 19.66
C THR A 86 -10.44 10.48 20.33
N ALA A 87 -10.11 9.66 21.34
CA ALA A 87 -8.77 9.58 21.92
C ALA A 87 -7.73 9.03 20.93
N PHE A 88 -8.20 8.38 19.86
CA PHE A 88 -7.43 7.93 18.70
C PHE A 88 -7.77 8.84 17.52
N LYS A 89 -6.90 9.79 17.22
CA LYS A 89 -7.12 10.73 16.11
C LYS A 89 -6.91 10.01 14.78
N HIS A 90 -7.95 9.93 13.96
CA HIS A 90 -7.90 9.46 12.58
C HIS A 90 -8.87 10.29 11.70
N TRP A 91 -8.67 10.40 10.39
CA TRP A 91 -7.46 10.01 9.64
C TRP A 91 -6.49 11.19 9.58
N ASN A 92 -5.19 10.95 9.78
CA ASN A 92 -4.18 11.99 9.63
C ASN A 92 -3.78 12.19 8.15
N ALA A 93 -2.77 13.02 7.88
CA ALA A 93 -2.33 13.35 6.53
C ALA A 93 -1.57 12.22 5.81
N GLY A 94 -1.56 10.99 6.34
CA GLY A 94 -0.93 9.86 5.70
C GLY A 94 0.59 9.80 5.85
N ALA A 95 1.21 8.95 5.04
CA ALA A 95 2.64 8.73 4.94
C ALA A 95 3.33 9.82 4.09
N ILE A 96 2.61 10.41 3.11
CA ILE A 96 3.11 11.51 2.28
C ILE A 96 2.34 12.79 2.65
N PRO A 97 2.91 13.65 3.51
CA PRO A 97 2.28 14.94 3.79
C PRO A 97 2.05 15.74 2.50
N ASP A 98 0.91 16.44 2.45
CA ASP A 98 0.51 17.38 1.39
C ASP A 98 0.09 16.79 0.02
N ASP A 99 0.03 15.47 -0.16
CA ASP A 99 -0.53 14.86 -1.38
C ASP A 99 -2.08 14.85 -1.40
N GLY A 100 -2.70 15.17 -0.25
CA GLY A 100 -4.14 15.19 -0.05
C GLY A 100 -4.76 13.83 0.27
N CYS A 101 -3.97 12.76 0.32
CA CYS A 101 -4.39 11.42 0.72
C CYS A 101 -4.23 11.26 2.24
N ASN A 102 -5.35 11.09 2.94
CA ASN A 102 -5.28 10.65 4.32
C ASN A 102 -4.96 9.15 4.41
N THR A 103 -4.62 8.67 5.60
CA THR A 103 -4.30 7.26 5.84
C THR A 103 -5.35 6.27 5.31
N ARG A 104 -6.65 6.62 5.33
CA ARG A 104 -7.69 5.77 4.73
C ARG A 104 -7.46 5.61 3.24
N ALA A 105 -7.27 6.73 2.53
CA ALA A 105 -7.06 6.71 1.09
C ALA A 105 -5.77 5.97 0.73
N GLU A 106 -4.69 6.18 1.48
CA GLU A 106 -3.43 5.46 1.28
C GLU A 106 -3.57 3.95 1.51
N THR A 107 -4.31 3.54 2.54
CA THR A 107 -4.61 2.10 2.76
C THR A 107 -5.36 1.51 1.56
N LEU A 108 -6.35 2.24 1.03
CA LEU A 108 -7.08 1.80 -0.17
C LEU A 108 -6.14 1.74 -1.39
N LEU A 109 -5.23 2.68 -1.57
CA LEU A 109 -4.26 2.64 -2.66
C LEU A 109 -3.29 1.45 -2.52
N GLN A 110 -2.82 1.18 -1.29
CA GLN A 110 -1.91 0.07 -1.00
C GLN A 110 -2.55 -1.30 -1.21
N GLU A 111 -3.85 -1.44 -0.93
CA GLU A 111 -4.57 -2.72 -1.04
C GLU A 111 -5.35 -2.89 -2.35
N ALA A 112 -5.31 -1.90 -3.24
CA ALA A 112 -5.91 -2.02 -4.57
C ALA A 112 -5.22 -3.12 -5.39
N VAL A 113 -6.00 -4.05 -5.93
CA VAL A 113 -5.53 -5.05 -6.89
C VAL A 113 -5.50 -4.47 -8.29
N ASP A 114 -6.58 -3.79 -8.69
CA ASP A 114 -6.56 -2.90 -9.85
C ASP A 114 -6.49 -1.47 -9.32
N TYR A 115 -5.45 -0.74 -9.69
CA TYR A 115 -5.17 0.60 -9.17
C TYR A 115 -6.26 1.59 -9.63
N PRO A 116 -6.86 2.40 -8.72
CA PRO A 116 -7.85 3.40 -9.10
C PRO A 116 -7.19 4.63 -9.73
N GLU A 117 -8.00 5.45 -10.40
CA GLU A 117 -7.60 6.82 -10.72
C GLU A 117 -7.67 7.69 -9.45
N ILE A 118 -6.71 8.62 -9.33
CA ILE A 118 -6.63 9.57 -8.21
C ILE A 118 -6.97 10.96 -8.73
N ALA A 119 -8.17 11.44 -8.43
CA ALA A 119 -8.61 12.79 -8.74
C ALA A 119 -8.19 13.79 -7.64
N PRO A 120 -8.28 15.12 -7.88
CA PRO A 120 -7.88 16.14 -6.90
C PRO A 120 -8.51 15.94 -5.52
N GLY A 121 -7.71 16.17 -4.47
CA GLY A 121 -8.11 15.89 -3.08
C GLY A 121 -8.14 14.40 -2.73
N CYS A 122 -7.35 13.59 -3.44
CA CYS A 122 -7.26 12.14 -3.29
C CYS A 122 -8.62 11.42 -3.39
N LYS A 123 -9.47 11.86 -4.33
CA LYS A 123 -10.73 11.17 -4.61
C LYS A 123 -10.45 9.98 -5.53
N LEU A 124 -10.65 8.77 -5.01
CA LEU A 124 -10.43 7.53 -5.75
C LEU A 124 -11.64 7.19 -6.64
N THR A 125 -11.40 6.91 -7.92
CA THR A 125 -12.43 6.46 -8.88
C THR A 125 -11.99 5.22 -9.65
N GLY A 126 -12.91 4.28 -9.84
CA GLY A 126 -12.58 2.96 -10.39
C GLY A 126 -11.81 2.11 -9.38
N GLY A 127 -10.94 1.24 -9.89
CA GLY A 127 -10.14 0.30 -9.10
C GLY A 127 -10.90 -0.96 -8.70
N ARG A 128 -10.18 -1.87 -8.05
CA ARG A 128 -10.74 -3.14 -7.54
C ARG A 128 -9.97 -3.60 -6.31
N TRP A 129 -10.71 -3.97 -5.28
CA TRP A 129 -10.22 -4.45 -3.98
C TRP A 129 -10.83 -5.78 -3.64
N PHE A 130 -10.13 -6.56 -2.82
CA PHE A 130 -10.62 -7.83 -2.33
C PHE A 130 -10.84 -7.74 -0.82
N SER A 131 -12.09 -7.83 -0.37
CA SER A 131 -12.38 -7.84 1.07
C SER A 131 -12.11 -9.23 1.63
N LEU A 132 -11.03 -9.37 2.39
CA LEU A 132 -10.65 -10.63 3.02
C LEU A 132 -11.69 -11.11 4.06
N TYR A 133 -12.47 -10.20 4.64
CA TYR A 133 -13.52 -10.56 5.59
C TYR A 133 -14.73 -11.21 4.93
N ASP A 134 -14.93 -10.95 3.64
CA ASP A 134 -16.15 -11.30 2.91
C ASP A 134 -15.90 -12.25 1.73
N ASP A 135 -14.63 -12.52 1.39
CA ASP A 135 -14.24 -13.30 0.21
C ASP A 135 -14.87 -12.74 -1.09
N THR A 136 -14.94 -11.41 -1.19
CA THR A 136 -15.62 -10.72 -2.30
C THR A 136 -14.80 -9.58 -2.88
N TRP A 137 -14.96 -9.37 -4.19
CA TRP A 137 -14.45 -8.22 -4.90
C TRP A 137 -15.35 -7.00 -4.71
N VAL A 138 -14.73 -5.83 -4.57
CA VAL A 138 -15.39 -4.52 -4.47
C VAL A 138 -14.72 -3.58 -5.46
N THR A 139 -15.50 -2.83 -6.24
CA THR A 139 -14.98 -1.90 -7.28
C THR A 139 -15.27 -0.43 -6.97
N ALA A 140 -16.02 -0.15 -5.90
CA ALA A 140 -16.29 1.19 -5.43
C ALA A 140 -15.55 1.43 -4.11
N ALA A 141 -14.61 2.37 -4.09
CA ALA A 141 -13.91 2.78 -2.88
C ALA A 141 -14.84 3.27 -1.74
N THR A 142 -16.06 3.68 -2.07
CA THR A 142 -17.12 4.06 -1.11
C THR A 142 -17.81 2.86 -0.46
N GLY A 143 -17.71 1.67 -1.05
CA GLY A 143 -18.21 0.42 -0.47
C GLY A 143 -17.26 -0.21 0.55
N LEU A 144 -16.06 0.36 0.71
CA LEU A 144 -15.02 -0.11 1.61
C LEU A 144 -14.91 0.80 2.83
N ASP A 145 -14.70 0.18 3.99
CA ASP A 145 -14.15 0.84 5.15
C ASP A 145 -12.71 0.32 5.37
N VAL A 146 -11.89 1.10 6.08
CA VAL A 146 -10.58 0.64 6.57
C VAL A 146 -10.77 0.29 8.04
N ASP A 147 -10.55 -0.98 8.36
CA ASP A 147 -10.64 -1.53 9.71
C ASP A 147 -9.27 -1.56 10.38
N HIS A 148 -9.27 -1.40 11.71
CA HIS A 148 -8.13 -1.71 12.55
C HIS A 148 -8.21 -3.19 12.91
N LEU A 149 -7.26 -4.00 12.46
CA LEU A 149 -7.33 -5.47 12.64
C LEU A 149 -7.55 -5.83 14.12
N VAL A 150 -6.77 -5.20 15.00
CA VAL A 150 -7.09 -5.09 16.43
C VAL A 150 -7.90 -3.80 16.61
N PRO A 151 -9.16 -3.86 17.09
CA PRO A 151 -9.97 -2.66 17.26
C PRO A 151 -9.33 -1.64 18.21
N LEU A 152 -9.57 -0.36 17.96
CA LEU A 152 -9.06 0.73 18.81
C LEU A 152 -9.52 0.59 20.27
N ALA A 153 -10.73 0.09 20.49
CA ALA A 153 -11.27 -0.11 21.83
C ALA A 153 -10.60 -1.30 22.54
N GLU A 154 -10.41 -2.42 21.85
CA GLU A 154 -9.62 -3.54 22.38
C GLU A 154 -8.18 -3.15 22.70
N SER A 155 -7.57 -2.30 21.87
CA SER A 155 -6.23 -1.77 22.18
C SER A 155 -6.23 -0.95 23.48
N TRP A 156 -7.31 -0.20 23.75
CA TRP A 156 -7.47 0.57 24.99
C TRP A 156 -7.55 -0.36 26.19
N ASP A 157 -8.40 -1.37 26.09
CA ASP A 157 -8.67 -2.36 27.13
C ASP A 157 -7.41 -3.12 27.51
N SER A 158 -6.55 -3.38 26.53
CA SER A 158 -5.26 -4.05 26.67
C SER A 158 -4.09 -3.10 27.01
N GLY A 159 -4.37 -1.83 27.36
CA GLY A 159 -3.36 -0.92 27.95
C GLY A 159 -3.04 0.35 27.14
N ALA A 160 -3.63 0.56 25.95
CA ALA A 160 -3.48 1.83 25.22
C ALA A 160 -4.13 3.04 25.93
N SER A 161 -4.91 2.79 26.98
CA SER A 161 -5.35 3.80 27.95
C SER A 161 -4.18 4.59 28.56
N THR A 162 -3.05 3.93 28.78
CA THR A 162 -1.82 4.55 29.33
C THR A 162 -0.97 5.29 28.30
N TRP A 163 -1.28 5.14 27.01
CA TRP A 163 -0.47 5.74 25.95
C TRP A 163 -0.64 7.26 25.91
N THR A 164 0.36 7.94 25.36
CA THR A 164 0.21 9.34 24.99
C THR A 164 -0.76 9.47 23.80
N ALA A 165 -1.39 10.64 23.65
CA ALA A 165 -2.26 10.92 22.51
C ALA A 165 -1.53 10.72 21.16
N LYS A 166 -0.25 11.13 21.08
CA LYS A 166 0.59 10.92 19.90
C LYS A 166 0.79 9.44 19.56
N ARG A 167 0.97 8.58 20.57
CA ARG A 167 1.12 7.13 20.34
C ARG A 167 -0.19 6.49 19.89
N ARG A 168 -1.33 6.91 20.44
CA ARG A 168 -2.65 6.48 19.96
C ARG A 168 -2.92 6.93 18.52
N GLU A 169 -2.59 8.17 18.17
CA GLU A 169 -2.68 8.66 16.78
C GLU A 169 -1.75 7.86 15.85
N ALA A 170 -0.52 7.56 16.27
CA ALA A 170 0.39 6.74 15.48
C ALA A 170 -0.16 5.34 15.22
N TYR A 171 -0.70 4.68 16.26
CA TYR A 171 -1.34 3.36 16.13
C TYR A 171 -2.57 3.39 15.21
N ALA A 172 -3.44 4.40 15.38
CA ALA A 172 -4.66 4.52 14.59
C ALA A 172 -4.41 4.80 13.09
N ASN A 173 -3.20 5.23 12.73
CA ASN A 173 -2.82 5.56 11.36
C ASN A 173 -1.57 4.78 10.90
N ASP A 174 -1.29 3.62 11.51
CA ASP A 174 -0.08 2.85 11.20
C ASP A 174 -0.18 2.18 9.83
N LEU A 175 0.59 2.68 8.88
CA LEU A 175 0.76 2.14 7.52
C LEU A 175 2.06 1.32 7.38
N ALA A 176 2.92 1.30 8.39
CA ALA A 176 4.20 0.60 8.33
C ALA A 176 4.02 -0.91 8.54
N SER A 177 2.96 -1.33 9.25
CA SER A 177 2.60 -2.72 9.42
C SER A 177 1.45 -3.12 8.49
N PRO A 178 1.60 -4.17 7.66
CA PRO A 178 0.53 -4.68 6.80
C PRO A 178 -0.61 -5.35 7.58
N THR A 179 -0.57 -5.36 8.91
CA THR A 179 -1.60 -5.97 9.77
C THR A 179 -2.28 -4.96 10.66
N SER A 180 -1.91 -3.67 10.61
CA SER A 180 -2.54 -2.64 11.43
C SER A 180 -3.87 -2.19 10.83
N LEU A 181 -3.90 -1.98 9.51
CA LEU A 181 -5.08 -1.53 8.77
C LEU A 181 -5.42 -2.49 7.62
N ILE A 182 -6.71 -2.65 7.33
CA ILE A 182 -7.20 -3.50 6.24
C ILE A 182 -8.45 -2.92 5.60
N ALA A 183 -8.50 -2.88 4.26
CA ALA A 183 -9.67 -2.49 3.48
C ALA A 183 -10.64 -3.67 3.36
N VAL A 184 -11.84 -3.50 3.91
CA VAL A 184 -12.89 -4.52 3.92
C VAL A 184 -14.23 -3.90 3.55
N THR A 185 -15.25 -4.71 3.28
CA THR A 185 -16.58 -4.13 3.03
C THR A 185 -17.05 -3.33 4.25
N ALA A 186 -17.70 -2.19 3.99
CA ALA A 186 -18.28 -1.36 5.04
C ALA A 186 -19.27 -2.15 5.93
N LYS A 187 -19.98 -3.13 5.35
CA LYS A 187 -20.90 -4.02 6.07
C LYS A 187 -20.16 -4.82 7.16
N SER A 188 -19.10 -5.54 6.79
CA SER A 188 -18.40 -6.42 7.74
C SER A 188 -17.60 -5.64 8.78
N ASN A 189 -16.97 -4.52 8.40
CA ASN A 189 -16.34 -3.63 9.38
C ASN A 189 -17.33 -3.14 10.44
N ARG A 190 -18.53 -2.71 10.03
CA ARG A 190 -19.56 -2.23 10.96
C ARG A 190 -20.19 -3.35 11.78
N ALA A 191 -20.22 -4.58 11.26
CA ALA A 191 -20.67 -5.75 12.00
C ALA A 191 -19.66 -6.15 13.10
N LYS A 192 -18.35 -6.09 12.79
CA LYS A 192 -17.26 -6.24 13.77
C LYS A 192 -17.37 -5.17 14.85
N ALA A 193 -17.42 -3.90 14.45
CA ALA A 193 -17.38 -2.75 15.36
C ALA A 193 -16.12 -2.80 16.24
N ASP A 194 -16.28 -2.85 17.55
CA ASP A 194 -15.21 -2.95 18.54
C ASP A 194 -14.97 -4.36 19.06
N LYS A 195 -15.66 -5.38 18.54
CA LYS A 195 -15.55 -6.76 19.00
C LYS A 195 -14.17 -7.37 18.73
N ASP A 196 -13.72 -8.17 19.69
CA ASP A 196 -12.53 -9.00 19.58
C ASP A 196 -12.81 -10.31 18.78
N PRO A 197 -11.79 -11.15 18.52
CA PRO A 197 -11.98 -12.44 17.86
C PRO A 197 -12.81 -13.49 18.63
N ALA A 198 -13.03 -13.33 19.94
CA ALA A 198 -13.89 -14.22 20.72
C ALA A 198 -15.38 -13.88 20.49
N GLU A 199 -15.70 -12.61 20.24
CA GLU A 199 -17.05 -12.12 20.00
C GLU A 199 -17.42 -12.06 18.51
N TRP A 200 -16.45 -11.86 17.63
CA TRP A 200 -16.68 -11.75 16.19
C TRP A 200 -15.56 -12.31 15.34
N LEU A 201 -15.95 -13.10 14.35
CA LEU A 201 -15.06 -13.57 13.30
C LEU A 201 -15.61 -13.16 11.94
N PRO A 202 -14.74 -12.90 10.94
CA PRO A 202 -15.20 -12.57 9.60
C PRO A 202 -16.08 -13.67 9.00
N PRO A 203 -17.12 -13.33 8.22
CA PRO A 203 -17.94 -14.35 7.55
C PRO A 203 -17.16 -15.30 6.64
N ALA A 204 -16.07 -14.83 6.02
CA ALA A 204 -15.18 -15.66 5.24
C ALA A 204 -14.38 -16.60 6.15
N VAL A 205 -14.80 -17.87 6.22
CA VAL A 205 -14.13 -18.92 7.03
C VAL A 205 -12.67 -19.14 6.64
N GLY A 206 -12.31 -18.86 5.38
CA GLY A 206 -10.93 -18.89 4.92
C GLY A 206 -10.04 -17.93 5.71
N TYR A 207 -10.58 -16.81 6.21
CA TYR A 207 -9.80 -15.85 7.00
C TYR A 207 -9.47 -16.35 8.42
N HIS A 208 -10.18 -17.37 8.93
CA HIS A 208 -9.95 -17.87 10.30
C HIS A 208 -8.67 -18.73 10.40
N SER A 209 -8.18 -19.25 9.27
CA SER A 209 -7.09 -20.22 9.26
C SER A 209 -5.73 -19.55 8.96
N PRO A 210 -4.68 -19.83 9.77
CA PRO A 210 -3.34 -19.27 9.55
C PRO A 210 -2.66 -19.76 8.27
N THR A 211 -3.20 -20.80 7.62
CA THR A 211 -2.68 -21.39 6.38
C THR A 211 -3.37 -20.88 5.12
N SER A 212 -4.31 -19.95 5.23
CA SER A 212 -5.05 -19.50 4.06
C SER A 212 -4.18 -18.67 3.13
N PRO A 213 -4.17 -18.96 1.82
CA PRO A 213 -3.34 -18.26 0.84
C PRO A 213 -3.67 -16.77 0.71
N ALA A 214 -4.75 -16.31 1.34
CA ALA A 214 -5.16 -14.91 1.43
C ALA A 214 -4.17 -14.04 2.25
N GLY A 215 -3.33 -14.65 3.10
CA GLY A 215 -2.25 -13.96 3.83
C GLY A 215 -0.99 -13.69 2.99
N SER A 216 -0.86 -14.32 1.82
CA SER A 216 0.20 -14.00 0.87
C SER A 216 -0.26 -12.83 0.01
N ARG A 217 -0.10 -11.61 0.55
CA ARG A 217 -0.17 -10.38 -0.26
C ARG A 217 0.81 -10.57 -1.42
N ARG A 218 0.26 -10.86 -2.61
CA ARG A 218 1.06 -11.01 -3.83
C ARG A 218 1.79 -9.69 -4.04
N SER A 219 3.11 -9.76 -3.90
CA SER A 219 4.03 -8.67 -4.18
C SER A 219 3.75 -8.11 -5.57
N CYS A 220 3.13 -6.94 -5.65
CA CYS A 220 3.09 -6.14 -6.85
C CYS A 220 4.48 -5.49 -7.03
N ALA A 221 5.47 -6.32 -7.35
CA ALA A 221 6.73 -5.86 -7.94
C ALA A 221 6.59 -6.08 -9.46
N GLY A 222 6.27 -4.99 -10.16
CA GLY A 222 6.11 -4.96 -11.61
C GLY A 222 7.40 -5.35 -12.35
N ARG A 223 7.21 -6.14 -13.40
CA ARG A 223 8.10 -6.24 -14.57
C ARG A 223 7.74 -5.15 -15.56
#